data_AF-A0A8B4BZ81-F1
#
_entry.id   AF-A0A8B4BZ81-F1
#
_cell.length_a   1.000
_cell.length_b   1.000
_cell.length_c   1.000
_cell.angle_alpha   90.00
_cell.angle_beta   90.00
_cell.angle_gamma   90.00
#
_symmetry.space_group_name_H-M   'P 1'
#
loop_
_entity.id
_entity.type
_entity.pdbx_description
1 polymer ?
#
loop_
_entity_poly.entity_id
_entity_poly.type
_entity_poly.pdbx_seq_one_letter_code
_entity_poly.pdbx_strand_id
1 'polypeptide(L)'
;MAQSIMLGGLAINKAVLVYGLGFLLAYLILRKQDRQLLSLLSYMILITLFFYRFGGFFFDPGMYLKNPLLFLQANGGTREWVTGLLAAMMYVMVMKKRHSFGIGKLADIAAVGFFIITFVKNLFFPIFGDKTSLPWGISINDGTQSYHPINLYYCLLILILAFILWKRHDAFGNGRYFTNLMFY
;
A
#
# COMPACT_ATOMS: atom_id res chain seq x y z
N MET A 1 -14.63 -10.20 2.85
CA MET A 1 -14.35 -11.39 3.68
C MET A 1 -12.95 -11.90 3.30
N ALA A 2 -11.91 -11.58 4.07
CA ALA A 2 -10.54 -11.96 3.74
C ALA A 2 -10.37 -13.46 4.01
N GLN A 3 -10.44 -14.27 2.96
CA GLN A 3 -10.19 -15.70 3.05
C GLN A 3 -8.70 -15.93 3.33
N SER A 4 -8.36 -16.64 4.40
CA SER A 4 -7.01 -17.14 4.64
C SER A 4 -6.80 -18.47 3.92
N ILE A 5 -5.61 -18.68 3.38
CA ILE A 5 -5.18 -19.99 2.87
C ILE A 5 -4.46 -20.68 4.04
N MET A 6 -4.91 -21.88 4.40
CA MET A 6 -4.22 -22.69 5.41
C MET A 6 -3.15 -23.54 4.75
N LEU A 7 -1.89 -23.33 5.14
CA LEU A 7 -0.75 -24.16 4.74
C LEU A 7 -0.20 -24.82 6.00
N GLY A 8 -0.52 -26.11 6.19
CA GLY A 8 0.05 -26.92 7.27
C GLY A 8 -0.13 -26.34 8.68
N GLY A 9 -1.23 -25.63 8.93
CA GLY A 9 -1.53 -24.97 10.21
C GLY A 9 -1.25 -23.46 10.26
N LEU A 10 -0.59 -22.90 9.24
CA LEU A 10 -0.36 -21.46 9.14
C LEU A 10 -1.41 -20.81 8.22
N ALA A 11 -2.24 -19.94 8.79
CA ALA A 11 -3.25 -19.19 8.07
C ALA A 11 -2.62 -17.94 7.42
N ILE A 12 -2.34 -17.99 6.12
CA ILE A 12 -1.86 -16.84 5.37
C ILE A 12 -3.05 -16.04 4.86
N ASN A 13 -3.14 -14.77 5.26
CA ASN A 13 -4.14 -13.86 4.72
C ASN A 13 -3.84 -13.58 3.24
N LYS A 14 -4.78 -13.88 2.33
CA LYS A 14 -4.65 -13.59 0.89
C LYS A 14 -4.29 -12.12 0.62
N ALA A 15 -4.71 -11.20 1.48
CA ALA A 15 -4.38 -9.79 1.36
C ALA A 15 -2.86 -9.57 1.37
N VAL A 16 -2.13 -10.25 2.25
CA VAL A 16 -0.66 -10.13 2.35
C VAL A 16 0.01 -10.54 1.04
N LEU A 17 -0.47 -11.62 0.40
CA LEU A 17 0.06 -12.08 -0.88
C LEU A 17 -0.17 -11.06 -1.99
N VAL A 18 -1.37 -10.49 -2.08
CA VAL A 18 -1.73 -9.51 -3.10
C VAL A 18 -0.99 -8.18 -2.89
N TYR A 19 -0.89 -7.69 -1.65
CA TYR A 19 -0.10 -6.50 -1.34
C TYR A 19 1.39 -6.73 -1.61
N GLY A 20 1.92 -7.91 -1.29
CA GLY A 20 3.29 -8.31 -1.62
C GLY A 20 3.54 -8.35 -3.13
N LEU A 21 2.59 -8.89 -3.91
CA LEU A 21 2.64 -8.88 -5.36
C LEU A 21 2.62 -7.45 -5.92
N GLY A 22 1.71 -6.61 -5.41
CA GLY A 22 1.65 -5.19 -5.80
C GLY A 22 2.95 -4.46 -5.51
N PHE A 23 3.55 -4.69 -4.35
CA PHE A 23 4.85 -4.12 -3.98
C PHE A 23 5.97 -4.61 -4.90
N LEU A 24 6.02 -5.92 -5.21
CA LEU A 24 7.00 -6.50 -6.13
C LEU A 24 6.89 -5.88 -7.52
N LEU A 25 5.67 -5.75 -8.05
CA LEU A 25 5.43 -5.13 -9.36
C LEU A 25 5.85 -3.64 -9.35
N ALA A 26 5.48 -2.89 -8.31
CA ALA A 26 5.91 -1.51 -8.14
C ALA A 26 7.45 -1.42 -8.11
N TYR A 27 8.13 -2.29 -7.36
CA TYR A 27 9.58 -2.35 -7.28
C TYR A 27 10.22 -2.65 -8.65
N LEU A 28 9.72 -3.65 -9.38
CA LEU A 28 10.27 -4.05 -10.67
C LEU A 28 10.13 -2.96 -11.75
N ILE A 29 9.04 -2.19 -11.69
CA ILE A 29 8.78 -1.06 -12.59
C ILE A 29 9.66 0.14 -12.21
N LEU A 30 9.67 0.53 -10.94
CA LEU A 30 10.32 1.76 -10.46
C LEU A 30 11.84 1.63 -10.26
N ARG A 31 12.40 0.40 -10.16
CA ARG A 31 13.85 0.19 -9.97
C ARG A 31 14.72 0.75 -11.10
N LYS A 32 14.15 0.99 -12.28
CA LYS A 32 14.85 1.60 -13.42
C LYS A 32 14.99 3.12 -13.27
N GLN A 33 14.17 3.73 -12.42
CA GLN A 33 14.04 5.19 -12.33
C GLN A 33 14.92 5.78 -11.23
N ASP A 34 14.90 5.19 -10.04
CA ASP A 34 15.80 5.56 -8.95
C ASP A 34 15.88 4.45 -7.89
N ARG A 35 16.95 3.65 -7.93
CA ARG A 35 17.14 2.56 -6.95
C ARG A 35 17.34 3.07 -5.53
N GLN A 36 17.98 4.23 -5.37
CA GLN A 36 18.27 4.77 -4.05
C GLN A 36 16.97 5.21 -3.37
N LEU A 37 16.12 5.96 -4.06
CA LEU A 37 14.82 6.36 -3.52
C LEU A 37 13.88 5.19 -3.30
N LEU A 38 13.90 4.19 -4.18
CA LEU A 38 13.11 2.97 -4.00
C LEU A 38 13.56 2.16 -2.77
N SER A 39 14.88 2.10 -2.52
CA SER A 39 15.42 1.49 -1.30
C SER A 39 14.97 2.26 -0.06
N LEU A 40 14.98 3.60 -0.11
CA LEU A 40 14.49 4.46 0.97
C LEU A 40 13.01 4.18 1.29
N LEU A 41 12.15 4.09 0.27
CA LEU A 41 10.74 3.73 0.46
C LEU A 41 10.56 2.32 1.03
N SER A 42 11.39 1.37 0.60
CA SER A 42 11.39 0.02 1.15
C SER A 42 11.77 0.02 2.64
N TYR A 43 12.78 0.82 3.03
CA TYR A 43 13.13 1.00 4.43
C TYR A 43 12.01 1.65 5.23
N MET A 44 11.29 2.64 4.68
CA MET A 44 10.12 3.22 5.35
C MET A 44 9.07 2.17 5.69
N ILE A 45 8.72 1.31 4.72
CA ILE A 45 7.77 0.22 4.92
C ILE A 45 8.26 -0.74 6.00
N LEU A 46 9.54 -1.14 5.96
CA LEU A 46 10.12 -2.04 6.96
C LEU A 46 10.14 -1.42 8.36
N ILE A 47 10.48 -0.14 8.49
CA ILE A 47 10.42 0.59 9.76
C ILE A 47 8.98 0.60 10.28
N THR A 48 8.01 0.95 9.45
CA THR A 48 6.60 0.97 9.86
C THR A 48 6.11 -0.42 10.28
N LEU A 49 6.46 -1.48 9.54
CA LEU A 49 6.11 -2.86 9.90
C LEU A 49 6.81 -3.31 11.19
N PHE A 50 8.05 -2.89 11.42
CA PHE A 50 8.77 -3.17 12.65
C PHE A 50 8.06 -2.55 13.85
N PHE A 51 7.71 -1.27 13.79
CA PHE A 51 6.94 -0.62 14.85
C PHE A 51 5.52 -1.17 14.96
N TYR A 52 4.88 -1.56 13.86
CA TYR A 52 3.59 -2.23 13.93
C TYR A 52 3.68 -3.55 14.71
N ARG A 53 4.77 -4.31 14.54
CA ARG A 53 4.94 -5.60 15.21
C ARG A 53 5.45 -5.49 16.64
N PHE A 54 6.43 -4.64 16.87
CA PHE A 54 7.17 -4.53 18.13
C PHE A 54 6.81 -3.29 18.95
N GLY A 55 6.00 -2.38 18.40
CA GLY A 55 5.65 -1.10 18.99
C GLY A 55 5.00 -1.22 20.35
N GLY A 56 4.21 -2.27 20.56
CA GLY A 56 3.54 -2.54 21.83
C GLY A 56 4.50 -2.64 23.02
N PHE A 57 5.75 -3.05 22.81
CA PHE A 57 6.77 -3.10 23.86
C PHE A 57 7.14 -1.71 24.38
N PHE A 58 7.14 -0.69 23.54
CA PHE A 58 7.46 0.69 23.97
C PHE A 58 6.34 1.30 24.82
N PHE A 59 5.12 0.78 24.70
CA PHE A 59 3.97 1.27 25.45
C PHE A 59 3.72 0.47 26.73
N ASP A 60 3.86 -0.86 26.67
CA ASP A 60 3.55 -1.76 27.78
C ASP A 60 4.69 -2.79 28.03
N PRO A 61 5.91 -2.35 28.37
CA PRO A 61 7.08 -3.22 28.47
C PRO A 61 6.88 -4.34 29.50
N GLY A 62 6.16 -4.09 30.59
CA GLY A 62 5.89 -5.07 31.64
C GLY A 62 5.07 -6.28 31.17
N MET A 63 4.24 -6.14 30.14
CA MET A 63 3.45 -7.24 29.58
C MET A 63 4.33 -8.17 28.74
N TYR A 64 5.18 -7.58 27.89
CA TYR A 64 6.05 -8.31 26.96
C TYR A 64 7.25 -8.97 27.66
N LEU A 65 7.78 -8.36 28.73
CA LEU A 65 8.85 -8.96 29.53
C LEU A 65 8.38 -10.21 30.30
N LYS A 66 7.11 -10.23 30.74
CA LYS A 66 6.51 -11.38 31.43
C LYS A 66 6.17 -12.54 30.49
N ASN A 67 5.91 -12.25 29.22
CA ASN A 67 5.60 -13.27 28.23
C ASN A 67 6.19 -12.90 26.86
N PRO A 68 7.45 -13.29 26.57
CA PRO A 68 8.13 -12.91 25.32
C PRO A 68 7.50 -13.54 24.07
N LEU A 69 6.68 -14.59 24.21
CA LEU A 69 5.94 -15.18 23.09
C LEU A 69 4.87 -14.22 22.53
N LEU A 70 4.47 -13.20 23.30
CA LEU A 70 3.54 -12.17 22.84
C LEU A 70 4.07 -11.41 21.61
N PHE A 71 5.39 -11.29 21.42
CA PHE A 71 5.96 -10.68 20.21
C PHE A 71 5.61 -11.43 18.91
N LEU A 72 5.33 -12.73 19.01
CA LEU A 72 4.95 -13.57 17.88
C LEU A 72 3.44 -13.63 17.67
N GLN A 73 2.65 -13.32 18.70
CA GLN A 73 1.19 -13.48 18.69
C GLN A 73 0.46 -12.14 18.56
N ALA A 74 1.00 -11.08 19.16
CA ALA A 74 0.40 -9.75 19.13
C ALA A 74 0.69 -9.06 17.80
N ASN A 75 -0.38 -8.55 17.18
CA ASN A 75 -0.26 -7.55 16.11
C ASN A 75 -0.46 -6.18 16.72
N GLY A 76 0.21 -5.17 16.19
CA GLY A 76 -0.02 -3.79 16.61
C GLY A 76 -1.45 -3.33 16.30
N GLY A 77 -1.85 -2.25 16.97
CA GLY A 77 -3.05 -1.50 16.64
C GLY A 77 -2.72 -0.24 15.85
N THR A 78 -3.67 0.69 15.84
CA THR A 78 -3.54 2.00 15.18
C THR A 78 -2.39 2.83 15.76
N ARG A 79 -2.17 2.75 17.07
CA ARG A 79 -1.12 3.51 17.78
C ARG A 79 0.28 3.11 17.30
N GLU A 80 0.53 1.81 17.17
CA GLU A 80 1.80 1.25 16.69
C GLU A 80 2.02 1.55 15.20
N TRP A 81 0.96 1.56 14.39
CA TRP A 81 1.00 2.04 13.01
C TRP A 81 1.43 3.51 12.90
N VAL A 82 0.79 4.41 13.66
CA VAL A 82 1.07 5.85 13.60
C VAL A 82 2.50 6.14 14.04
N THR A 83 2.97 5.52 15.13
CA THR A 83 4.35 5.70 15.59
C THR A 83 5.37 5.15 14.60
N GLY A 84 5.09 4.02 13.93
CA GLY A 84 5.91 3.50 12.84
C GLY A 84 6.00 4.42 11.63
N LEU A 85 4.92 5.11 11.28
CA LEU A 85 4.91 6.12 10.21
C LEU A 85 5.74 7.34 10.61
N LEU A 86 5.59 7.84 11.84
CA LEU A 86 6.39 8.95 12.34
C LEU A 86 7.89 8.62 12.34
N ALA A 87 8.26 7.42 12.79
CA ALA A 87 9.64 6.95 12.75
C ALA A 87 10.20 6.89 11.31
N ALA A 88 9.42 6.37 10.36
CA ALA A 88 9.80 6.33 8.95
C ALA A 88 9.97 7.73 8.35
N MET A 89 9.10 8.69 8.69
CA MET A 89 9.23 10.09 8.26
C MET A 89 10.49 10.75 8.82
N MET A 90 10.78 10.57 10.11
CA MET A 90 12.02 11.06 10.72
C MET A 90 13.24 10.49 10.01
N TYR A 91 13.24 9.19 9.70
CA TYR A 91 14.33 8.55 8.95
C TYR A 91 14.56 9.21 7.57
N VAL A 92 13.50 9.50 6.82
CA VAL A 92 13.60 10.23 5.54
C VAL A 92 14.19 11.62 5.72
N MET A 93 13.78 12.35 6.76
CA MET A 93 14.33 13.69 7.03
C MET A 93 15.84 13.66 7.33
N VAL A 94 16.30 12.66 8.09
CA VAL A 94 17.73 12.45 8.36
C VAL A 94 18.47 12.07 7.07
N MET A 95 17.93 11.15 6.28
CA MET A 95 18.55 10.72 5.02
C MET A 95 18.60 11.85 3.98
N LYS A 96 17.58 12.71 3.93
CA LYS A 96 17.56 13.89 3.06
C LYS A 96 18.75 14.80 3.31
N LYS A 97 19.10 15.03 4.58
CA LYS A 97 20.26 15.85 4.96
C LYS A 97 21.59 15.22 4.56
N ARG A 98 21.66 13.89 4.45
CA ARG A 98 22.89 13.16 4.13
C ARG A 98 23.10 12.91 2.64
N HIS A 99 22.02 12.75 1.87
CA HIS A 99 22.07 12.30 0.48
C HIS A 99 21.46 13.29 -0.53
N SER A 100 21.00 14.46 -0.10
CA SER A 100 20.55 15.57 -0.96
C SER A 100 19.61 15.15 -2.10
N PHE A 101 18.61 14.31 -1.82
CA PHE A 101 17.61 13.93 -2.81
C PHE A 101 16.38 14.85 -2.80
N GLY A 102 15.72 14.97 -3.96
CA GLY A 102 14.51 15.76 -4.12
C GLY A 102 13.27 15.09 -3.51
N ILE A 103 12.58 15.79 -2.60
CA ILE A 103 11.32 15.30 -2.01
C ILE A 103 10.25 15.09 -3.09
N GLY A 104 10.19 15.96 -4.10
CA GLY A 104 9.24 15.82 -5.21
C GLY A 104 9.39 14.48 -5.94
N LYS A 105 10.64 14.08 -6.22
CA LYS A 105 10.94 12.77 -6.84
C LYS A 105 10.58 11.60 -5.94
N LEU A 106 10.86 11.70 -4.63
CA LEU A 106 10.43 10.69 -3.67
C LEU A 106 8.89 10.56 -3.64
N ALA A 107 8.17 11.68 -3.64
CA ALA A 107 6.71 11.72 -3.65
C ALA A 107 6.13 11.14 -4.95
N ASP A 108 6.71 11.44 -6.11
CA ASP A 108 6.30 10.88 -7.40
C ASP A 108 6.48 9.35 -7.44
N ILE A 109 7.64 8.83 -6.99
CA ILE A 109 7.90 7.38 -6.91
C ILE A 109 6.92 6.73 -5.92
N ALA A 110 6.70 7.34 -4.76
CA ALA A 110 5.77 6.83 -3.75
C ALA A 110 4.32 6.79 -4.27
N ALA A 111 3.88 7.84 -4.97
CA ALA A 111 2.57 7.91 -5.60
C ALA A 111 2.42 6.78 -6.62
N VAL A 112 3.32 6.68 -7.60
CA VAL A 112 3.23 5.62 -8.62
C VAL A 112 3.22 4.22 -7.99
N GLY A 113 4.06 3.98 -6.97
CA GLY A 113 4.06 2.72 -6.24
C GLY A 113 2.71 2.44 -5.55
N PHE A 114 2.13 3.44 -4.89
CA PHE A 114 0.81 3.34 -4.26
C PHE A 114 -0.30 3.03 -5.28
N PHE A 115 -0.28 3.66 -6.45
CA PHE A 115 -1.25 3.39 -7.51
C PHE A 115 -1.14 1.97 -8.06
N ILE A 116 0.09 1.46 -8.27
CA ILE A 116 0.32 0.08 -8.71
C ILE A 116 -0.21 -0.92 -7.67
N ILE A 117 0.11 -0.71 -6.39
CA ILE A 117 -0.37 -1.58 -5.30
C ILE A 117 -1.90 -1.54 -5.22
N THR A 118 -2.50 -0.35 -5.33
CA THR A 118 -3.96 -0.17 -5.29
C THR A 118 -4.65 -0.82 -6.49
N PHE A 119 -4.08 -0.70 -7.68
CA PHE A 119 -4.58 -1.36 -8.88
C PHE A 119 -4.58 -2.88 -8.71
N VAL A 120 -3.46 -3.45 -8.29
CA VAL A 120 -3.33 -4.90 -8.04
C VAL A 120 -4.32 -5.35 -6.96
N LYS A 121 -4.45 -4.62 -5.85
CA LYS A 121 -5.45 -4.93 -4.82
C LYS A 121 -6.88 -5.01 -5.40
N ASN A 122 -7.29 -4.03 -6.20
CA ASN A 122 -8.65 -3.98 -6.76
C ASN A 122 -8.91 -5.04 -7.83
N LEU A 123 -7.87 -5.56 -8.50
CA LEU A 123 -8.03 -6.70 -9.41
C LEU A 123 -8.35 -8.00 -8.66
N PHE A 124 -7.74 -8.23 -7.50
CA PHE A 124 -7.87 -9.50 -6.77
C PHE A 124 -8.94 -9.48 -5.66
N PHE A 125 -9.31 -8.29 -5.16
CA PHE A 125 -10.35 -8.14 -4.16
C PHE A 125 -11.53 -7.36 -4.73
N PRO A 126 -12.59 -8.06 -5.17
CA PRO A 126 -13.84 -7.42 -5.57
C PRO A 126 -14.41 -6.58 -4.43
N ILE A 127 -14.78 -5.35 -4.77
CA ILE A 127 -15.48 -4.42 -3.89
C ILE A 127 -16.74 -4.06 -4.65
N PHE A 128 -17.87 -4.44 -4.08
CA PHE A 128 -19.19 -4.17 -4.64
C PHE A 128 -19.80 -2.98 -3.92
N GLY A 129 -20.38 -2.09 -4.72
CA GLY A 129 -21.09 -0.92 -4.23
C GLY A 129 -22.57 -1.20 -4.00
N ASP A 130 -23.37 -0.16 -4.16
CA ASP A 130 -24.81 -0.26 -4.05
C ASP A 130 -25.43 -1.06 -5.21
N LYS A 131 -26.68 -1.47 -5.01
CA LYS A 131 -27.47 -2.17 -6.01
C LYS A 131 -27.67 -1.27 -7.23
N THR A 132 -27.61 -1.87 -8.42
CA THR A 132 -27.70 -1.14 -9.68
C THR A 132 -28.51 -1.91 -10.71
N SER A 133 -29.19 -1.16 -11.59
CA SER A 133 -29.87 -1.68 -12.78
C SER A 133 -29.03 -1.53 -14.06
N LEU A 134 -27.79 -1.03 -13.95
CA LEU A 134 -26.91 -0.83 -15.10
C LEU A 134 -26.48 -2.16 -15.73
N PRO A 135 -26.29 -2.22 -17.06
CA PRO A 135 -26.04 -3.48 -17.76
C PRO A 135 -24.67 -4.12 -17.47
N TRP A 136 -23.74 -3.36 -16.88
CA TRP A 136 -22.43 -3.86 -16.42
C TRP A 136 -22.39 -4.13 -14.90
N GLY A 137 -23.53 -4.12 -14.23
CA GLY A 137 -23.63 -4.53 -12.83
C GLY A 137 -23.30 -6.01 -12.67
N ILE A 138 -22.55 -6.37 -11.62
CA ILE A 138 -22.17 -7.75 -11.34
C ILE A 138 -23.13 -8.33 -10.30
N SER A 139 -23.70 -9.49 -10.60
CA SER A 139 -24.56 -10.21 -9.66
C SER A 139 -23.77 -11.13 -8.75
N ILE A 140 -24.20 -11.22 -7.49
CA ILE A 140 -23.57 -12.04 -6.45
C ILE A 140 -24.66 -12.94 -5.91
N ASN A 141 -24.38 -14.24 -5.75
CA ASN A 141 -25.31 -15.23 -5.17
C ASN A 141 -26.69 -15.20 -5.86
N ASP A 142 -26.75 -15.83 -7.03
CA ASP A 142 -28.00 -16.25 -7.71
C ASP A 142 -28.64 -15.23 -8.65
N GLY A 143 -27.94 -14.17 -9.05
CA GLY A 143 -28.36 -13.33 -10.19
C GLY A 143 -29.51 -12.36 -9.91
N THR A 144 -30.13 -12.43 -8.73
CA THR A 144 -31.34 -11.66 -8.38
C THR A 144 -31.06 -10.17 -8.20
N GLN A 145 -29.83 -9.81 -7.82
CA GLN A 145 -29.43 -8.42 -7.60
C GLN A 145 -28.04 -8.17 -8.18
N SER A 146 -27.95 -7.11 -8.98
CA SER A 146 -26.70 -6.61 -9.56
C SER A 146 -26.17 -5.46 -8.74
N TYR A 147 -24.85 -5.38 -8.60
CA TYR A 147 -24.14 -4.39 -7.82
C TYR A 147 -23.10 -3.66 -8.67
N HIS A 148 -22.80 -2.42 -8.29
CA HIS A 148 -21.71 -1.67 -8.92
C HIS A 148 -20.35 -2.33 -8.64
N PRO A 149 -19.57 -2.70 -9.66
CA PRO A 149 -18.22 -3.24 -9.45
C PRO A 149 -17.22 -2.11 -9.17
N ILE A 150 -17.29 -1.54 -7.96
CA ILE A 150 -16.45 -0.40 -7.53
C ILE A 150 -14.96 -0.68 -7.77
N ASN A 151 -14.50 -1.91 -7.52
CA ASN A 151 -13.11 -2.27 -7.75
C ASN A 151 -12.70 -2.11 -9.23
N LEU A 152 -13.57 -2.44 -10.18
CA LEU A 152 -13.31 -2.25 -11.62
C LEU A 152 -13.32 -0.77 -11.98
N TYR A 153 -14.17 0.04 -11.36
CA TYR A 153 -14.17 1.49 -11.55
C TYR A 153 -12.85 2.11 -11.08
N TYR A 154 -12.33 1.68 -9.92
CA TYR A 154 -11.00 2.09 -9.47
C TYR A 154 -9.90 1.65 -10.42
N CYS A 155 -9.92 0.40 -10.89
CA CYS A 155 -8.94 -0.08 -11.87
C CYS A 155 -8.97 0.78 -13.15
N LEU A 156 -10.15 1.08 -13.67
CA LEU A 156 -10.32 1.91 -14.87
C LEU A 156 -9.83 3.34 -14.64
N LEU A 157 -10.18 3.96 -13.51
CA LEU A 157 -9.74 5.30 -13.16
C LEU A 157 -8.20 5.38 -13.08
N ILE A 158 -7.56 4.41 -12.43
CA ILE A 158 -6.10 4.34 -12.34
C ILE A 158 -5.46 4.23 -13.72
N LEU A 159 -6.04 3.42 -14.62
CA LEU A 159 -5.55 3.29 -16.00
C LEU A 159 -5.71 4.60 -16.80
N ILE A 160 -6.84 5.29 -16.65
CA ILE A 160 -7.08 6.59 -17.29
C ILE A 160 -6.06 7.62 -16.79
N LEU A 161 -5.87 7.72 -15.47
CA LEU A 161 -4.89 8.65 -14.88
C LEU A 161 -3.47 8.33 -15.35
N ALA A 162 -3.09 7.06 -15.37
CA ALA A 162 -1.79 6.63 -15.89
C ALA A 162 -1.62 7.00 -17.38
N PHE A 163 -2.66 6.83 -18.19
CA PHE A 163 -2.64 7.21 -19.61
C PHE A 163 -2.52 8.72 -19.82
N ILE A 164 -3.25 9.53 -19.03
CA ILE A 164 -3.17 11.00 -19.06
C ILE A 164 -1.75 11.46 -18.71
N LEU A 165 -1.18 10.93 -17.62
CA LEU A 165 0.18 11.29 -17.19
C LEU A 165 1.23 10.88 -18.21
N TRP A 166 1.07 9.69 -18.82
CA TRP A 166 1.92 9.25 -19.92
C TRP A 166 1.86 10.19 -21.13
N LYS A 167 0.65 10.61 -21.54
CA LYS A 167 0.44 11.53 -22.67
C LYS A 167 0.99 12.93 -22.42
N ARG A 168 0.91 13.43 -21.18
CA ARG A 168 1.39 14.77 -20.84
C ARG A 168 2.91 14.90 -20.81
N HIS A 169 3.64 13.79 -20.92
CA HIS A 169 5.10 13.75 -20.76
C HIS A 169 5.57 14.54 -19.52
N ASP A 170 4.75 14.54 -18.46
CA ASP A 170 5.05 15.32 -17.26
C ASP A 170 6.42 14.88 -16.73
N ALA A 171 7.29 15.85 -16.48
CA ALA A 171 8.66 15.59 -16.06
C ALA A 171 8.65 14.90 -14.69
N PHE A 172 9.03 13.62 -14.67
CA PHE A 172 9.16 12.83 -13.46
C PHE A 172 10.22 13.43 -12.54
N GLY A 173 9.89 13.65 -11.25
CA GLY A 173 10.84 14.14 -10.26
C GLY A 173 10.51 15.51 -9.66
N ASN A 174 9.55 16.22 -10.24
CA ASN A 174 9.14 17.55 -9.77
C ASN A 174 8.01 17.51 -8.72
N GLY A 175 7.49 16.34 -8.35
CA GLY A 175 6.35 16.21 -7.41
C GLY A 175 4.99 16.40 -8.09
N ARG A 176 4.96 16.61 -9.41
CA ARG A 176 3.72 16.86 -10.16
C ARG A 176 2.87 15.60 -10.31
N TYR A 177 3.47 14.40 -10.34
CA TYR A 177 2.69 13.17 -10.36
C TYR A 177 1.95 13.03 -9.04
N PHE A 178 2.63 13.25 -7.91
CA PHE A 178 1.98 13.23 -6.61
C PHE A 178 0.81 14.22 -6.51
N THR A 179 1.01 15.48 -6.91
CA THR A 179 -0.04 16.51 -6.87
C THR A 179 -1.21 16.15 -7.80
N ASN A 180 -0.94 15.81 -9.06
CA ASN A 180 -1.98 15.47 -10.02
C ASN A 180 -2.77 14.22 -9.61
N LEU A 181 -2.14 13.30 -8.88
CA LEU A 181 -2.81 12.10 -8.40
C LEU A 181 -3.56 12.28 -7.07
N MET A 182 -3.27 13.33 -6.30
CA MET A 182 -4.00 13.64 -5.06
C MET A 182 -5.26 14.48 -5.28
N PHE A 183 -5.25 15.35 -6.30
CA PHE A 183 -6.33 16.31 -6.56
C PHE A 183 -7.33 15.86 -7.65
N TYR A 184 -7.19 14.65 -8.17
CA TYR A 184 -8.12 13.99 -9.10
C TYR A 184 -8.53 12.62 -8.55
#